data_AF-A0AA41QLX2-F1
#
_entry.id   AF-A0AA41QLX2-F1
#
_cell.length_a   1.000
_cell.length_b   1.000
_cell.length_c   1.000
_cell.angle_alpha   90.00
_cell.angle_beta   90.00
_cell.angle_gamma   90.00
#
_symmetry.space_group_name_H-M   'P 1'
#
loop_
_entity.id
_entity.type
_entity.pdbx_description
1 polymer ?
#
loop_
_entity_poly.entity_id
_entity_poly.type
_entity_poly.pdbx_seq_one_letter_code
_entity_poly.pdbx_strand_id
1 'polypeptide(L)'
;MTLSRQQSQTIVRTVAQVMDELDRSWLDLKGKCSDADFAEYGSKVAAALDNLSCDVLVPIFQQHPELEPLTDEDLMQPEQER
;
A
#
# COMPACT_ATOMS: atom_id res chain seq x y z
N MET A 1 10.20 12.45 15.91
CA MET A 1 9.02 12.13 16.75
C MET A 1 8.59 10.73 16.37
N THR A 2 8.36 9.86 17.36
CA THR A 2 7.91 8.48 17.12
C THR A 2 6.39 8.44 17.19
N LEU A 3 5.73 7.79 16.22
CA LEU A 3 4.28 7.66 16.22
C LEU A 3 3.84 6.59 17.22
N SER A 4 2.73 6.82 17.91
CA SER A 4 2.10 5.75 18.71
C SER A 4 1.58 4.65 17.79
N ARG A 5 1.51 3.41 18.31
CA ARG A 5 0.96 2.27 17.57
C ARG A 5 -0.44 2.55 16.99
N GLN A 6 -1.31 3.22 17.75
CA GLN A 6 -2.65 3.59 17.29
C GLN A 6 -2.59 4.54 16.07
N GLN A 7 -1.70 5.53 16.10
CA GLN A 7 -1.51 6.46 14.98
C GLN A 7 -0.94 5.73 13.77
N SER A 8 0.08 4.89 13.95
CA SER A 8 0.65 4.05 12.90
C SER A 8 -0.41 3.16 12.25
N GLN A 9 -1.23 2.48 13.05
CA GLN A 9 -2.28 1.58 12.55
C GLN A 9 -3.37 2.33 11.78
N THR A 10 -3.73 3.55 12.23
CA THR A 10 -4.65 4.41 11.47
C THR A 10 -4.06 4.80 10.12
N ILE A 11 -2.78 5.21 10.08
CA ILE A 11 -2.11 5.57 8.83
C ILE A 11 -2.08 4.38 7.86
N VAL A 12 -1.65 3.21 8.31
CA VAL A 12 -1.60 1.99 7.48
C VAL A 12 -2.98 1.66 6.92
N ARG A 13 -4.04 1.70 7.74
CA ARG A 13 -5.41 1.43 7.27
C ARG A 13 -5.91 2.46 6.27
N THR A 14 -5.66 3.74 6.51
CA THR A 14 -6.05 4.80 5.57
C THR A 14 -5.32 4.65 4.24
N VAL A 15 -4.02 4.35 4.27
CA VAL A 15 -3.23 4.11 3.05
C VAL A 15 -3.78 2.92 2.28
N ALA A 16 -4.08 1.79 2.95
CA ALA A 16 -4.67 0.63 2.30
C ALA A 16 -6.03 0.95 1.63
N GLN A 17 -6.89 1.74 2.27
CA GLN A 17 -8.15 2.19 1.67
C GLN A 17 -7.93 3.07 0.44
N VAL A 18 -7.01 4.02 0.50
CA VAL A 18 -6.67 4.87 -0.64
C VAL A 18 -6.10 4.05 -1.81
N MET A 19 -5.30 3.00 -1.53
CA MET A 19 -4.80 2.11 -2.57
C MET A 19 -5.92 1.32 -3.25
N ASP A 20 -6.89 0.81 -2.50
CA ASP A 20 -8.07 0.11 -3.05
C ASP A 20 -8.93 1.05 -3.92
N GLU A 21 -9.14 2.29 -3.49
CA GLU A 21 -9.83 3.30 -4.29
C GLU A 21 -9.07 3.66 -5.57
N LEU A 22 -7.75 3.77 -5.48
CA LEU A 22 -6.89 4.06 -6.62
C LEU A 22 -6.91 2.93 -7.64
N ASP A 23 -6.87 1.68 -7.19
CA ASP A 23 -6.94 0.51 -8.08
C ASP A 23 -8.29 0.44 -8.82
N ARG A 24 -9.40 0.74 -8.13
CA ARG A 24 -10.73 0.86 -8.77
C ARG A 24 -10.77 1.98 -9.81
N SER A 25 -10.21 3.14 -9.48
CA SER A 25 -10.12 4.27 -10.41
C SER A 25 -9.28 3.92 -11.64
N TRP A 26 -8.18 3.20 -11.42
CA TRP A 26 -7.30 2.71 -12.48
C TRP A 26 -8.03 1.74 -13.43
N LEU A 27 -8.78 0.79 -12.88
CA LEU A 27 -9.62 -0.13 -13.65
C LEU A 27 -10.73 0.59 -14.42
N ASP A 28 -11.32 1.63 -13.84
CA ASP A 28 -12.36 2.43 -14.48
C ASP A 28 -11.83 3.24 -15.68
N LEU A 29 -10.59 3.73 -15.59
CA LEU A 29 -9.94 4.48 -16.68
C LEU A 29 -9.54 3.58 -17.86
N LYS A 30 -9.37 2.28 -17.63
CA LYS A 30 -8.93 1.34 -18.66
C LYS A 30 -9.93 1.28 -19.81
N GLY A 31 -9.49 1.68 -21.00
CA GLY A 31 -10.32 1.74 -22.21
C GLY A 31 -11.18 3.01 -22.34
N LYS A 32 -11.07 3.97 -21.41
CA LYS A 32 -11.72 5.30 -21.50
C LYS A 32 -10.78 6.41 -21.96
N CYS A 33 -9.48 6.18 -21.91
CA CYS A 33 -8.44 7.08 -22.43
C CYS A 33 -7.54 6.36 -23.44
N SER A 34 -6.63 7.11 -24.07
CA SER A 34 -5.61 6.52 -24.94
C SER A 34 -4.60 5.72 -24.10
N ASP A 35 -3.99 4.69 -24.71
CA ASP A 35 -2.96 3.90 -24.03
C ASP A 35 -1.78 4.76 -23.56
N ALA A 36 -1.45 5.82 -24.31
CA ALA A 36 -0.38 6.75 -23.95
C ALA A 36 -0.74 7.57 -22.70
N ASP A 37 -1.95 8.14 -22.63
CA ASP A 37 -2.41 8.90 -21.46
C ASP A 37 -2.54 7.99 -20.23
N PHE A 38 -3.03 6.77 -20.43
CA PHE A 38 -3.13 5.76 -19.37
C PHE A 38 -1.76 5.41 -18.80
N ALA A 39 -0.76 5.14 -19.65
CA ALA A 39 0.59 4.82 -19.24
C ALA A 39 1.28 5.99 -18.53
N GLU A 40 1.11 7.23 -19.02
CA GLU A 40 1.67 8.42 -18.38
C GLU A 40 1.07 8.64 -16.99
N TYR A 41 -0.26 8.50 -16.85
CA TYR A 41 -0.93 8.57 -15.56
C TYR A 41 -0.41 7.49 -14.59
N GLY A 42 -0.25 6.26 -15.07
CA GLY A 42 0.29 5.15 -14.28
C GLY A 42 1.70 5.40 -13.76
N SER A 43 2.57 5.95 -14.61
CA SER A 43 3.93 6.30 -14.19
C SER A 43 3.95 7.35 -13.08
N LYS A 44 3.07 8.35 -13.14
CA LYS A 44 2.99 9.39 -12.10
C LYS A 44 2.43 8.83 -10.79
N VAL A 45 1.42 7.97 -10.87
CA VAL A 45 0.86 7.29 -9.72
C VAL A 45 1.91 6.39 -9.07
N ALA A 46 2.60 5.55 -9.85
CA ALA A 46 3.66 4.66 -9.33
C ALA A 46 4.76 5.44 -8.60
N ALA A 47 5.22 6.56 -9.17
CA ALA A 47 6.22 7.42 -8.52
C ALA A 47 5.71 8.04 -7.19
N ALA A 48 4.44 8.43 -7.12
CA ALA A 48 3.85 8.92 -5.88
C ALA A 48 3.73 7.82 -4.81
N LEU A 49 3.38 6.59 -5.22
CA LEU A 49 3.28 5.44 -4.33
C LEU A 49 4.64 4.98 -3.79
N ASP A 50 5.70 5.10 -4.58
CA ASP A 50 7.06 4.74 -4.16
C ASP A 50 7.52 5.61 -2.97
N ASN A 51 7.28 6.92 -3.05
CA ASN A 51 7.56 7.84 -1.94
C ASN A 51 6.72 7.50 -0.70
N LEU A 52 5.43 7.19 -0.87
CA LEU A 52 4.56 6.80 0.25
C LEU A 52 5.04 5.52 0.93
N SER A 53 5.52 4.55 0.14
CA SER A 53 6.10 3.32 0.66
C SER A 53 7.39 3.60 1.45
N CYS A 54 8.37 4.25 0.82
CA CYS A 54 9.70 4.45 1.38
C CYS A 54 9.71 5.41 2.57
N ASP A 55 8.96 6.51 2.50
CA ASP A 55 9.05 7.59 3.49
C ASP A 55 8.03 7.45 4.64
N VAL A 56 6.96 6.66 4.44
CA VAL A 56 5.88 6.53 5.42
C VAL A 56 5.70 5.09 5.89
N LEU A 57 5.42 4.15 4.98
CA LEU A 57 5.07 2.78 5.38
C LEU A 57 6.26 2.00 5.93
N VAL A 58 7.41 2.03 5.25
CA VAL A 58 8.62 1.33 5.71
C VAL A 58 9.06 1.79 7.10
N PRO A 59 9.15 3.11 7.40
CA PRO A 59 9.46 3.56 8.76
C PRO A 59 8.42 3.15 9.81
N ILE A 60 7.14 3.09 9.43
CA ILE A 60 6.08 2.61 10.33
C ILE A 60 6.29 1.13 10.66
N PHE A 61 6.54 0.28 9.66
CA PHE A 61 6.76 -1.15 9.87
C PHE A 61 8.05 -1.44 10.63
N GLN A 62 9.11 -0.64 10.42
CA GLN A 62 10.33 -0.73 11.24
C GLN A 62 10.07 -0.40 12.72
N GLN A 63 9.12 0.49 13.02
CA GLN A 63 8.76 0.87 14.39
C GLN A 63 7.73 -0.07 15.02
N HIS A 64 6.81 -0.60 14.21
CA HIS A 64 5.70 -1.46 14.61
C HIS A 64 5.57 -2.64 13.61
N PRO A 65 6.48 -3.64 13.67
CA PRO A 65 6.54 -4.71 12.68
C PRO A 65 5.25 -5.55 12.59
N GLU A 66 4.47 -5.60 13.68
CA GLU A 66 3.20 -6.32 13.71
C GLU A 66 2.08 -5.67 12.85
N LEU A 67 2.34 -4.47 12.30
CA LEU A 67 1.44 -3.78 11.38
C LEU A 67 1.76 -4.06 9.91
N GLU A 68 2.89 -4.70 9.60
CA GLU A 68 3.23 -5.08 8.24
C GLU A 68 2.20 -6.12 7.72
N PRO A 69 1.66 -5.94 6.50
CA PRO A 69 0.72 -6.90 5.94
C PRO A 69 1.39 -8.25 5.78
N LEU A 70 0.72 -9.32 6.22
CA LEU A 70 1.16 -10.68 5.91
C LEU A 70 1.13 -10.88 4.39
N THR A 71 2.24 -11.37 3.84
CA THR A 71 2.27 -11.80 2.44
C THR A 71 1.46 -13.07 2.27
N ASP A 72 1.05 -13.39 1.03
CA ASP A 72 0.39 -14.67 0.74
C ASP A 72 1.29 -15.87 1.13
N GLU A 73 2.62 -15.71 1.08
CA GLU A 73 3.57 -16.72 1.57
C GLU A 73 3.53 -16.88 3.09
N ASP A 74 3.35 -15.80 3.85
CA ASP A 74 3.21 -15.84 5.31
C ASP A 74 1.91 -16.52 5.76
N LEU A 75 0.83 -16.33 4.97
CA LEU A 75 -0.48 -16.95 5.23
C LEU A 75 -0.52 -18.43 4.85
N MET A 76 0.42 -18.90 4.02
CA MET A 76 0.54 -20.31 3.61
C MET A 76 1.42 -21.14 4.54
N GLN A 77 2.08 -20.54 5.54
CA GLN A 77 2.78 -21.31 6.56
C GLN A 77 1.76 -21.92 7.53
N PRO A 78 1.62 -23.25 7.59
CA PRO A 78 0.74 -23.88 8.56
C PRO A 78 1.24 -23.52 9.95
N GLU A 79 0.34 -23.09 10.83
CA GLU A 79 0.59 -22.92 12.25
C GLU A 79 1.26 -24.22 12.76
N GLN A 80 2.57 -24.20 12.98
CA GLN A 80 3.21 -25.26 13.75
C GLN A 80 2.76 -25.07 15.20
N GLU A 81 1.62 -25.68 15.49
CA GLU A 81 1.11 -25.89 16.84
C GLU A 81 2.17 -26.63 17.67
N ARG A 82 2.66 -25.92 18.70
CA ARG A 82 3.26 -26.40 19.96
C ARG A 82 4.68 -26.97 19.97
#